data_AF-A0A564FR02-F1
#
_entry.id   AF-A0A564FR02-F1
#
_cell.length_a   1.000
_cell.length_b   1.000
_cell.length_c   1.000
_cell.angle_alpha   90.00
_cell.angle_beta   90.00
_cell.angle_gamma   90.00
#
_symmetry.space_group_name_H-M   'P 1'
#
loop_
_entity.id
_entity.type
_entity.pdbx_description
1 polymer ?
#
loop_
_entity_poly.entity_id
_entity_poly.type
_entity_poly.pdbx_seq_one_letter_code
_entity_poly.pdbx_strand_id
1 'polypeptide(L)' 'MSDMRGRRTSDPRKAAEAAFRAATARRPEGPAAPAAPAAPGARESVTLRIDSAVLEHFQKDGPGWQDRINEALKALIAR' A
#
# COMPACT_ATOMS: atom_id res chain seq x y z
N MET A 1 12.31 -37.39 -46.80
CA MET A 1 12.21 -36.03 -47.38
C MET A 1 11.85 -35.10 -46.24
N SER A 2 12.66 -34.08 -46.00
CA SER A 2 12.85 -33.39 -44.71
C SER A 2 11.62 -32.77 -44.06
N ASP A 3 11.35 -33.11 -42.80
CA ASP A 3 10.47 -32.36 -41.89
C ASP A 3 11.18 -31.11 -41.34
N MET A 4 11.31 -30.09 -42.16
CA MET A 4 11.78 -28.74 -41.76
C MET A 4 10.58 -27.86 -41.37
N ARG A 5 9.82 -28.27 -40.35
CA ARG A 5 8.83 -27.43 -39.65
C ARG A 5 9.13 -27.42 -38.16
N GLY A 6 10.12 -26.62 -37.74
CA GLY A 6 10.55 -26.69 -36.34
C GLY A 6 11.31 -25.50 -35.74
N ARG A 7 11.39 -24.33 -36.39
CA ARG A 7 11.88 -23.11 -35.73
C ARG A 7 10.75 -22.12 -35.46
N ARG A 8 9.84 -22.49 -34.55
CA ARG A 8 9.14 -21.48 -33.74
C ARG A 8 10.06 -21.15 -32.57
N THR A 9 11.08 -20.35 -32.88
CA THR A 9 11.94 -19.68 -31.91
C THR A 9 11.05 -18.89 -30.96
N SER A 10 11.14 -19.20 -29.68
CA SER A 10 10.35 -18.62 -28.59
C SER A 10 10.14 -17.12 -28.79
N ASP A 11 8.88 -16.68 -28.88
CA ASP A 11 8.51 -15.32 -29.25
C ASP A 11 8.90 -14.33 -28.14
N PRO A 12 9.97 -13.52 -28.30
CA PRO A 12 10.52 -12.68 -27.24
C PRO A 12 9.52 -11.59 -26.80
N ARG A 13 8.62 -11.20 -27.70
CA ARG A 13 7.51 -10.28 -27.42
C ARG A 13 6.54 -10.84 -26.39
N LYS A 14 6.22 -12.14 -26.48
CA LYS A 14 5.30 -12.81 -25.56
C LYS A 14 5.91 -12.97 -24.15
N ALA A 15 7.21 -13.24 -24.09
CA ALA A 15 7.94 -13.27 -22.82
C ALA A 15 8.00 -11.89 -22.14
N ALA A 16 8.22 -10.82 -22.91
CA ALA A 16 8.25 -9.45 -22.40
C ALA A 16 6.88 -8.98 -21.89
N GLU A 17 5.79 -9.30 -22.60
CA GLU A 17 4.43 -8.96 -22.16
C GLU A 17 4.03 -9.71 -20.88
N ALA A 18 4.47 -10.96 -20.69
CA ALA A 18 4.23 -11.71 -19.47
C ALA A 18 4.94 -11.07 -18.26
N ALA A 19 6.19 -10.63 -18.42
CA ALA A 19 6.93 -9.94 -17.38
C ALA A 19 6.30 -8.58 -17.03
N PHE A 20 5.87 -7.82 -18.04
CA PHE A 20 5.23 -6.52 -17.81
C PHE A 20 3.88 -6.66 -17.10
N ARG A 21 3.05 -7.64 -17.47
CA ARG A 21 1.79 -7.92 -16.77
C ARG A 21 2.01 -8.39 -15.33
N ALA A 22 3.05 -9.18 -15.07
CA ALA A 22 3.39 -9.60 -13.70
C ALA A 22 3.86 -8.43 -12.82
N ALA A 23 4.54 -7.44 -13.39
CA ALA A 23 5.01 -6.25 -12.67
C ALA A 23 3.91 -5.20 -12.46
N THR A 24 2.93 -5.11 -13.36
CA THR A 24 1.87 -4.07 -13.34
C THR A 24 0.52 -4.57 -12.82
N ALA A 25 0.31 -5.88 -12.71
CA ALA A 25 -0.85 -6.43 -12.03
C ALA A 25 -0.75 -6.11 -10.53
N ARG A 26 -1.54 -5.14 -10.07
CA ARG A 26 -1.75 -4.89 -8.65
C ARG A 26 -2.23 -6.20 -8.03
N ARG A 27 -1.36 -6.77 -7.19
CA ARG A 27 -1.67 -7.96 -6.41
C ARG A 27 -2.96 -7.68 -5.64
N PRO A 28 -4.04 -8.47 -5.84
CA PRO A 28 -5.21 -8.34 -5.00
C PRO A 28 -4.71 -8.58 -3.57
N GLU A 29 -4.88 -7.58 -2.72
CA GLU A 29 -4.73 -7.73 -1.28
C GLU A 29 -5.77 -8.78 -0.89
N GLY A 30 -5.31 -10.03 -0.77
CA GLY A 30 -6.11 -11.12 -0.21
C GLY A 30 -6.61 -10.73 1.18
N PRO A 31 -7.62 -11.42 1.72
CA PRO A 31 -8.13 -11.11 3.04
C PRO A 31 -6.95 -11.08 4.02
N ALA A 32 -6.80 -9.94 4.69
CA ALA A 32 -5.70 -9.67 5.62
C ALA A 32 -5.52 -10.88 6.53
N ALA A 33 -4.28 -11.36 6.62
CA ALA A 33 -3.91 -12.42 7.55
C ALA A 33 -4.49 -12.11 8.94
N PRO A 34 -4.96 -13.13 9.70
CA PRO A 34 -5.59 -12.92 10.99
C PRO A 34 -4.69 -12.04 11.85
N ALA A 35 -5.27 -10.95 12.36
CA ALA A 35 -4.57 -9.92 13.11
C ALA A 35 -3.71 -10.57 14.19
N ALA A 36 -2.39 -10.37 14.09
CA ALA A 36 -1.48 -10.67 15.18
C ALA A 36 -2.01 -9.97 16.44
N PRO A 37 -1.95 -10.62 17.62
CA PRO A 37 -2.48 -10.04 18.85
C PRO A 37 -1.91 -8.63 19.02
N ALA A 38 -2.81 -7.66 19.18
CA ALA A 38 -2.48 -6.25 19.24
C ALA A 38 -1.38 -6.03 20.28
N ALA A 39 -0.17 -5.76 19.81
CA ALA A 39 0.92 -5.40 20.68
C ALA A 39 0.51 -4.16 21.49
N PRO A 40 0.86 -4.06 22.78
CA PRO A 40 0.61 -2.84 23.56
C PRO A 40 1.34 -1.68 22.87
N GLY A 41 0.57 -0.78 22.25
CA GLY A 41 1.08 0.29 21.38
C GLY A 41 0.70 0.18 19.89
N ALA A 42 -0.16 -0.78 19.51
CA ALA A 42 -0.69 -0.88 18.16
C ALA A 42 -1.49 0.38 17.78
N ARG A 43 -1.15 0.98 16.64
CA ARG A 43 -1.93 2.07 16.03
C ARG A 43 -3.03 1.45 15.18
N GLU A 44 -4.26 1.81 15.45
CA GLU A 44 -5.40 1.37 14.66
C GLU A 44 -5.66 2.36 13.51
N SER A 45 -5.81 1.83 12.29
CA SER A 45 -6.21 2.63 11.13
C SER A 45 -7.73 2.82 11.15
N VAL A 46 -8.18 4.04 11.43
CA VAL A 46 -9.61 4.38 11.49
C VAL A 46 -9.96 5.44 10.44
N THR A 47 -11.18 5.38 9.92
CA THR A 47 -11.73 6.43 9.05
C THR A 47 -12.46 7.47 9.89
N LEU A 48 -11.76 8.56 10.25
CA LEU A 48 -12.32 9.71 10.97
C LEU A 48 -12.42 10.92 10.02
N ARG A 49 -13.51 11.68 10.13
CA ARG A 49 -13.63 12.99 9.46
C ARG A 49 -12.95 14.06 10.31
N ILE A 50 -11.99 14.77 9.73
CA ILE A 50 -11.28 15.89 10.33
C ILE A 50 -11.64 17.15 9.55
N ASP A 51 -11.79 18.27 10.25
CA ASP A 51 -12.01 19.58 9.62
C ASP A 51 -10.82 19.99 8.74
N SER A 52 -11.10 20.69 7.62
CA SER A 52 -10.07 21.09 6.67
C SER A 52 -9.05 22.05 7.27
N ALA A 53 -9.47 23.01 8.10
CA ALA A 53 -8.56 23.98 8.70
C ALA A 53 -7.62 23.32 9.71
N VAL A 54 -8.13 22.33 10.46
CA VAL A 54 -7.32 21.51 11.36
C VAL A 54 -6.31 20.70 10.56
N LEU A 55 -6.75 20.05 9.49
CA LEU A 55 -5.88 19.25 8.64
C LEU A 55 -4.75 20.09 8.01
N GLU A 56 -5.09 21.27 7.48
CA GLU A 56 -4.11 22.23 6.93
C GLU A 56 -3.11 22.71 7.97
N HIS A 57 -3.57 23.01 9.19
CA HIS A 57 -2.71 23.41 10.29
C HIS A 57 -1.64 22.36 10.57
N PHE A 58 -2.02 21.09 10.67
CA PHE A 58 -1.06 20.01 10.91
C PHE A 58 -0.22 19.70 9.66
N GLN A 59 -0.76 19.78 8.44
CA GLN A 59 0.03 19.54 7.23
C GLN A 59 1.10 20.61 6.97
N LYS A 60 0.89 21.85 7.43
CA LYS A 60 1.80 22.98 7.22
C LYS A 60 3.23 22.71 7.68
N ASP A 61 3.42 22.03 8.83
CA ASP A 61 4.78 21.77 9.34
C ASP A 61 5.42 20.50 8.75
N GLY A 62 4.82 19.93 7.71
CA GLY A 62 5.44 18.90 6.88
C GLY A 62 5.19 17.45 7.33
N PRO A 63 6.05 16.50 6.90
CA PRO A 63 5.91 15.07 7.18
C PRO A 63 5.69 14.77 8.67
N GLY A 64 4.89 13.74 8.98
CA GLY A 64 4.54 13.40 10.37
C GLY A 64 3.37 14.18 10.96
N TRP A 65 2.59 14.88 10.13
CA TRP A 65 1.38 15.59 10.57
C TRP A 65 0.36 14.67 11.28
N GLN A 66 0.26 13.40 10.88
CA GLN A 66 -0.61 12.40 11.53
C GLN A 66 -0.14 12.07 12.95
N ASP A 67 1.18 11.92 13.16
CA ASP A 67 1.75 11.70 14.49
C ASP A 67 1.48 12.90 15.40
N ARG A 68 1.58 14.12 14.88
CA ARG A 68 1.29 15.34 15.64
C ARG A 68 -0.19 15.46 16.05
N ILE A 69 -1.11 15.08 15.17
CA ILE A 69 -2.53 14.95 15.53
C ILE A 69 -2.69 13.92 16.65
N ASN A 70 -2.05 12.76 16.53
CA ASN A 70 -2.14 11.70 17.53
C ASN A 70 -1.58 12.13 18.90
N GLU A 71 -0.46 12.84 18.94
CA GLU A 71 0.11 13.38 20.19
C GLU A 71 -0.81 14.44 20.83
N ALA A 72 -1.43 15.31 20.02
CA ALA A 72 -2.42 16.26 20.53
C ALA A 72 -3.64 15.55 21.16
N LEU A 73 -4.13 14.47 20.54
CA LEU A 73 -5.22 13.66 21.09
C LEU A 73 -4.82 12.97 22.41
N LYS A 74 -3.61 12.41 22.48
CA LYS A 74 -3.10 11.82 23.74
C LYS A 74 -3.00 12.84 24.87
N ALA A 75 -2.51 14.04 24.57
CA ALA A 75 -2.40 15.12 25.55
C ALA A 75 -3.76 15.52 26.13
N LEU A 76 -4.83 15.45 25.34
CA LEU A 76 -6.21 15.70 25.81
C LEU A 76 -6.76 14.58 26.71
N ILE A 77 -6.34 13.33 26.49
CA ILE A 77 -6.81 12.15 27.25
C ILE A 77 -6.05 11.99 28.57
N ALA A 78 -4.78 12.40 28.63
CA ALA A 78 -3.89 12.24 29.79
C ALA A 78 -4.22 13.16 30.99
N ARG A 79 -5.49 13.55 31.15
CA ARG A 79 -5.99 14.42 32.22
C ARG A 79 -6.11 13.70 33.56
#